data_AF-A0A2M7MRX7-F1
#
_entry.id   AF-A0A2M7MRX7-F1
#
_cell.length_a   1.000
_cell.length_b   1.000
_cell.length_c   1.000
_cell.angle_alpha   90.00
_cell.angle_beta   90.00
_cell.angle_gamma   90.00
#
_symmetry.space_group_name_H-M   'P 1'
#
loop_
_entity.id
_entity.type
_entity.pdbx_description
1 polymer ?
#
loop_
_entity_poly.entity_id
_entity_poly.type
_entity_poly.pdbx_seq_one_letter_code
_entity_poly.pdbx_strand_id
1 'polypeptide(L)' 'MSERLRVMLLCGRSPRHTYVANALCEAAEVVAIVNETGSAFSWKKLFKTLRPDNFFRKVWRW' A
#
# COMPACT_ATOMS: atom_id res chain seq x y z
N MET A 1 -1.21 26.54 -18.51
CA MET A 1 -1.22 25.59 -17.39
C MET A 1 -0.97 24.20 -17.95
N SER A 2 0.13 23.54 -17.60
CA SER A 2 0.26 22.11 -17.91
C SER A 2 -0.77 21.37 -17.08
N GLU A 3 -1.73 20.71 -17.73
CA GLU A 3 -2.69 19.88 -17.01
C GLU A 3 -1.95 18.68 -16.43
N ARG A 4 -1.90 18.61 -15.09
CA ARG A 4 -1.40 17.42 -14.41
C ARG A 4 -2.45 16.31 -14.57
N LEU A 5 -1.98 15.10 -14.85
CA LEU A 5 -2.84 13.92 -14.94
C LEU A 5 -3.65 13.79 -13.65
N ARG A 6 -4.98 13.71 -13.76
CA ARG A 6 -5.88 13.55 -12.62
C ARG A 6 -6.19 12.08 -12.43
N VAL A 7 -5.92 11.55 -11.23
CA VAL A 7 -6.02 10.11 -10.96
C VAL A 7 -6.75 9.83 -9.66
N MET A 8 -7.54 8.76 -9.64
CA MET A 8 -8.11 8.18 -8.42
C MET A 8 -7.44 6.83 -8.17
N LEU A 9 -7.03 6.58 -6.94
CA LEU A 9 -6.27 5.39 -6.57
C LEU A 9 -7.12 4.41 -5.78
N LEU A 10 -7.21 3.16 -6.23
CA LEU A 10 -7.61 2.04 -5.38
C LEU A 10 -6.36 1.47 -4.71
N CYS A 11 -6.21 1.68 -3.41
CA CYS A 11 -5.01 1.35 -2.66
C CYS A 11 -5.27 0.17 -1.70
N GLY A 12 -4.53 -0.93 -1.88
CA GLY A 12 -4.53 -2.00 -0.89
C GLY A 12 -3.72 -1.60 0.37
N ARG A 13 -3.76 -2.40 1.43
CA ARG A 13 -3.15 -2.04 2.72
C ARG A 13 -1.70 -2.47 2.94
N SER A 14 -1.04 -3.03 1.92
CA SER A 14 0.36 -3.43 2.07
C SER A 14 1.23 -2.17 1.99
N PRO A 15 2.32 -2.06 2.77
CA PRO A 15 3.08 -0.82 2.77
C PRO A 15 3.76 -0.51 1.41
N ARG A 16 3.88 -1.50 0.51
CA ARG A 16 4.27 -1.32 -0.90
C ARG A 16 3.24 -0.51 -1.69
N HIS A 17 1.95 -0.71 -1.43
CA HIS A 17 0.89 0.05 -2.10
C HIS A 17 0.90 1.51 -1.63
N THR A 18 1.12 1.75 -0.33
CA THR A 18 1.28 3.09 0.23
C THR A 18 2.49 3.81 -0.37
N TYR A 19 3.61 3.11 -0.55
CA TYR A 19 4.80 3.68 -1.20
C TYR A 19 4.49 4.17 -2.63
N VAL A 20 3.83 3.35 -3.46
CA VAL A 20 3.43 3.73 -4.82
C VAL A 20 2.41 4.88 -4.80
N ALA A 21 1.45 4.85 -3.88
CA ALA A 21 0.47 5.93 -3.74
C ALA A 21 1.14 7.28 -3.44
N ASN A 22 2.16 7.31 -2.56
CA ASN A 22 2.93 8.52 -2.28
C ASN A 22 3.65 9.04 -3.53
N ALA A 23 4.32 8.16 -4.28
CA ALA A 23 4.98 8.55 -5.53
C ALA A 23 3.99 9.12 -6.56
N LEU A 24 2.76 8.58 -6.61
CA LEU A 24 1.71 9.11 -7.48
C LEU A 24 1.17 10.45 -7.01
N CYS A 25 1.08 10.69 -5.69
CA CYS A 25 0.74 12.01 -5.14
C CYS A 25 1.76 13.09 -5.53
N GLU A 26 3.03 12.72 -5.71
CA GLU A 26 4.08 13.65 -6.17
C GLU A 26 3.99 13.92 -7.68
N ALA A 27 3.65 12.90 -8.47
CA ALA A 27 3.67 12.96 -9.94
C ALA A 27 2.35 13.43 -10.58
N ALA A 28 1.21 13.30 -9.90
CA ALA A 28 -0.12 13.50 -10.47
C ALA A 28 -1.05 14.28 -9.52
N GLU A 29 -2.17 14.78 -10.05
CA GLU A 29 -3.26 15.29 -9.22
C GLU A 29 -4.10 14.11 -8.73
N VAL A 30 -3.73 13.56 -7.57
CA VAL A 30 -4.50 12.49 -6.93
C VAL A 30 -5.75 13.10 -6.30
N VAL A 31 -6.91 12.81 -6.88
CA VAL A 31 -8.19 13.38 -6.44
C VAL A 31 -8.86 12.58 -5.31
N ALA A 32 -8.55 11.29 -5.23
CA ALA A 32 -9.05 10.42 -4.17
C ALA A 32 -8.20 9.15 -4.03
N ILE A 33 -8.14 8.62 -2.81
CA ILE A 33 -7.54 7.32 -2.49
C ILE A 33 -8.60 6.47 -1.77
N VAL A 34 -9.01 5.39 -2.41
CA VAL A 34 -9.97 4.41 -1.88
C VAL A 34 -9.18 3.24 -1.32
N ASN A 35 -9.27 3.01 -0.01
CA ASN A 35 -8.60 1.88 0.62
C ASN A 35 -9.47 0.64 0.63
N GLU A 36 -8.92 -0.50 0.19
CA GLU A 36 -9.61 -1.78 0.31
C GLU A 36 -9.76 -2.20 1.79
N THR A 37 -11.00 -2.29 2.26
CA THR A 37 -11.36 -2.75 3.62
C THR A 37 -11.95 -4.15 3.57
N GLY A 38 -11.11 -5.19 3.63
CA GLY A 38 -11.59 -6.59 3.54
C GLY A 38 -10.86 -7.61 4.41
N SER A 39 -9.91 -7.18 5.24
CA SER A 39 -9.06 -8.09 6.01
C SER A 39 -9.15 -7.69 7.48
N ALA A 40 -9.93 -8.43 8.28
CA ALA A 40 -9.91 -8.30 9.73
C ALA A 40 -8.46 -8.40 10.23
N PHE A 41 -8.05 -7.42 11.03
CA PHE A 41 -6.76 -7.45 11.70
C PHE A 41 -6.81 -8.60 12.71
N SER A 42 -5.97 -9.61 12.53
CA SER A 42 -5.90 -10.76 13.43
C SER A 42 -4.51 -10.81 14.04
N TRP A 43 -4.45 -10.79 15.36
CA TRP A 43 -3.22 -10.99 16.12
C TRP A 43 -2.48 -12.25 15.67
N LYS A 44 -3.20 -13.34 15.34
CA LYS A 44 -2.63 -14.58 14.79
C LYS A 44 -1.89 -14.36 13.45
N LYS A 45 -2.43 -13.48 12.59
CA LYS A 45 -1.84 -13.14 11.28
C LYS A 45 -0.62 -12.22 11.43
N LEU A 46 -0.63 -11.35 12.46
CA LEU A 46 0.51 -10.53 12.83
C LEU A 46 1.67 -11.38 13.35
N PHE A 47 1.44 -12.24 14.35
CA PHE A 47 2.48 -13.14 14.89
C PHE A 47 3.05 -14.08 13.81
N LYS A 48 2.21 -14.61 12.91
CA LYS A 48 2.68 -15.44 11.78
C LYS A 48 3.56 -14.64 10.81
N THR A 49 3.29 -13.35 10.64
CA THR A 49 4.07 -12.45 9.78
C THR A 49 5.41 -12.07 10.40
N LEU A 50 5.46 -11.93 11.73
CA LEU A 50 6.67 -11.57 12.48
C LEU A 50 7.62 -12.75 12.71
N ARG A 51 7.22 -14.00 12.39
CA ARG A 51 8.16 -15.13 12.43
C ARG A 51 9.34 -14.85 11.49
N PRO A 52 10.59 -15.05 11.93
CA PRO A 52 11.78 -14.67 11.17
C PRO A 52 11.76 -15.17 9.72
N ASP A 53 11.41 -16.44 9.50
CA ASP A 53 11.34 -17.02 8.14
C ASP A 53 10.35 -16.30 7.22
N ASN A 54 9.19 -15.91 7.75
CA ASN A 54 8.15 -15.20 7.00
C ASN A 54 8.46 -13.71 6.88
N PHE A 55 9.13 -13.14 7.88
CA PHE A 55 9.56 -11.76 7.89
C PHE A 55 10.64 -11.53 6.83
N PHE A 56 11.70 -12.35 6.80
CA PHE A 56 12.75 -12.26 5.77
C PHE A 56 12.19 -12.45 4.36
N ARG A 57 11.27 -13.39 4.15
CA ARG A 57 10.57 -13.55 2.87
C ARG A 57 9.72 -12.36 2.47
N LYS A 58 9.16 -11.62 3.44
CA LYS A 58 8.38 -10.40 3.17
C LYS A 58 9.25 -9.19 2.93
N VAL A 59 10.38 -9.08 3.62
CA VAL A 59 11.39 -8.03 3.40
C VAL A 59 12.06 -8.19 2.04
N TRP A 60 12.34 -9.42 1.59
CA TRP A 60 12.92 -9.65 0.26
C TRP A 60 11.96 -9.44 -0.91
N ARG A 61 10.64 -9.48 -0.65
CA ARG A 61 9.60 -9.20 -1.66
C ARG A 61 9.19 -7.72 -1.68
N TRP A 62 9.86 -6.89 -0.90
CA TRP A 62 9.89 -5.45 -1.10
C TRP A 62 10.83 -5.11 -2.24
#